data_AF-A0A921SSF8-F1
#
_entry.id   AF-A0A921SSF8-F1
#
_cell.length_a   1.000
_cell.length_b   1.000
_cell.length_c   1.000
_cell.angle_alpha   90.00
_cell.angle_beta   90.00
_cell.angle_gamma   90.00
#
_symmetry.space_group_name_H-M   'P 1'
#
loop_
_entity.id
_entity.type
_entity.pdbx_description
1 polymer ?
#
loop_
_entity_poly.entity_id
_entity_poly.type
_entity_poly.pdbx_seq_one_letter_code
_entity_poly.pdbx_strand_id
1 'polypeptide(L)'
;MAQALEDIAVMGFSAGGILSGEMLLHWDGLVNGSALDPDYVPDALDSVSADAAACGMIYAFYSRLSVGTTDVEALRAGDLPPTFYCYGTEDPFYRQFLANADAAEAAGVPVERLQLENTPHGFGVQGGWISPYDAWLSEIFDSN
;
A
#
# COMPACT_ATOMS: atom_id res chain seq x y z
N MET A 1 -4.50 -14.59 17.54
CA MET A 1 -4.10 -13.56 16.58
C MET A 1 -3.60 -14.32 15.37
N ALA A 2 -4.20 -14.07 14.19
CA ALA A 2 -3.65 -14.61 12.95
C ALA A 2 -2.27 -13.99 12.77
N GLN A 3 -1.28 -14.81 12.41
CA GLN A 3 0.08 -14.32 12.17
C GLN A 3 0.08 -13.67 10.79
N ALA A 4 0.55 -12.43 10.69
CA ALA A 4 0.72 -11.76 9.41
C ALA A 4 1.64 -12.61 8.52
N LEU A 5 1.40 -12.62 7.20
CA LEU A 5 2.30 -13.33 6.30
C LEU A 5 3.59 -12.50 6.16
N GLU A 6 4.65 -13.03 6.78
CA GLU A 6 5.95 -12.35 6.93
C GLU A 6 6.65 -12.08 5.58
N ASP A 7 6.27 -12.81 4.52
CA ASP A 7 6.94 -12.83 3.20
C ASP A 7 6.03 -12.38 2.03
N ILE A 8 4.84 -11.82 2.29
CA ILE A 8 3.94 -11.34 1.23
C ILE A 8 3.88 -9.82 1.22
N ALA A 9 4.13 -9.23 0.06
CA ALA A 9 3.93 -7.80 -0.16
C ALA A 9 2.95 -7.56 -1.30
N VAL A 10 2.22 -6.45 -1.23
CA VAL A 10 1.35 -5.97 -2.30
C VAL A 10 1.88 -4.66 -2.83
N MET A 11 1.92 -4.52 -4.15
CA MET A 11 2.36 -3.27 -4.77
C MET A 11 1.60 -3.02 -6.06
N GLY A 12 1.53 -1.76 -6.46
CA GLY A 12 0.91 -1.42 -7.72
C GLY A 12 1.25 -0.03 -8.22
N PHE A 13 0.98 0.13 -9.52
CA PHE A 13 1.16 1.36 -10.26
C PHE A 13 -0.18 2.11 -10.36
N SER A 14 -0.20 3.41 -10.07
CA SER A 14 -1.40 4.26 -10.24
C SER A 14 -2.65 3.60 -9.61
N ALA A 15 -3.70 3.34 -10.39
CA ALA A 15 -4.90 2.64 -9.96
C ALA A 15 -4.64 1.26 -9.32
N GLY A 16 -3.59 0.54 -9.72
CA GLY A 16 -3.20 -0.72 -9.09
C GLY A 16 -2.60 -0.52 -7.69
N GLY A 17 -1.91 0.58 -7.45
CA GLY A 17 -1.41 0.95 -6.11
C GLY A 17 -2.55 1.40 -5.20
N ILE A 18 -3.52 2.14 -5.76
CA ILE A 18 -4.78 2.48 -5.09
C ILE A 18 -5.54 1.20 -4.69
N LEU A 19 -5.69 0.25 -5.61
CA LEU A 19 -6.34 -1.04 -5.31
C LEU A 19 -5.59 -1.81 -4.22
N SER A 20 -4.26 -1.79 -4.22
CA SER A 20 -3.45 -2.40 -3.16
C SER A 20 -3.74 -1.76 -1.81
N GLY A 21 -3.85 -0.42 -1.76
CA GLY A 21 -4.23 0.30 -0.55
C GLY A 21 -5.66 0.00 -0.08
N GLU A 22 -6.64 -0.05 -0.99
CA GLU A 22 -8.03 -0.40 -0.66
C GLU A 22 -8.16 -1.86 -0.18
N MET A 23 -7.35 -2.77 -0.72
CA MET A 23 -7.25 -4.14 -0.21
C MET A 23 -6.79 -4.13 1.25
N LEU A 24 -5.69 -3.44 1.55
CA LEU A 24 -5.14 -3.39 2.92
C LEU A 24 -6.06 -2.68 3.90
N LEU A 25 -6.85 -1.69 3.47
CA LEU A 25 -7.75 -0.97 4.37
C LEU A 25 -9.03 -1.74 4.72
N HIS A 26 -9.43 -2.70 3.89
CA HIS A 26 -10.80 -3.25 3.94
C HIS A 26 -10.91 -4.77 3.77
N TRP A 27 -9.86 -5.44 3.28
CA TRP A 27 -9.89 -6.83 2.82
C TRP A 27 -8.63 -7.60 3.27
N ASP A 28 -8.02 -7.18 4.38
CA ASP A 28 -6.88 -7.83 5.03
C ASP A 28 -7.34 -8.73 6.19
N GLY A 29 -6.39 -9.28 6.94
CA GLY A 29 -6.69 -10.15 8.08
C GLY A 29 -7.53 -11.36 7.70
N LEU A 30 -8.63 -11.57 8.41
CA LEU A 30 -9.58 -12.66 8.15
C LEU A 30 -10.87 -12.16 7.50
N VAL A 31 -10.86 -10.94 6.92
CA VAL A 31 -12.01 -10.45 6.15
C VAL A 31 -12.15 -11.29 4.89
N ASN A 32 -13.33 -11.88 4.68
CA ASN A 32 -13.57 -12.81 3.59
C ASN A 32 -14.88 -12.52 2.84
N GLY A 33 -15.24 -13.41 1.92
CA GLY A 33 -16.41 -13.26 1.05
C GLY A 33 -17.74 -13.06 1.78
N SER A 34 -17.88 -13.52 3.02
CA SER A 34 -19.10 -13.32 3.82
C SER A 34 -19.35 -11.85 4.17
N ALA A 35 -18.35 -10.97 4.07
CA ALA A 35 -18.54 -9.53 4.24
C ALA A 35 -19.22 -8.87 3.03
N LEU A 36 -19.21 -9.52 1.86
CA LEU A 36 -19.83 -9.03 0.61
C LEU A 36 -21.13 -9.77 0.28
N ASP A 37 -21.14 -11.09 0.47
CA ASP A 37 -22.22 -11.97 0.05
C ASP A 37 -22.64 -12.88 1.21
N PRO A 38 -23.88 -12.75 1.74
CA PRO A 38 -24.36 -13.60 2.82
C PRO A 38 -24.49 -15.09 2.43
N ASP A 39 -24.53 -15.40 1.13
CA ASP A 39 -24.58 -16.77 0.62
C ASP A 39 -23.17 -17.37 0.36
N TYR A 40 -22.10 -16.59 0.59
CA TYR A 40 -20.73 -17.10 0.53
C TYR A 40 -20.51 -18.23 1.54
N VAL A 41 -19.98 -19.35 1.08
CA VAL A 41 -19.65 -20.52 1.91
C VAL A 41 -18.14 -20.54 2.13
N PRO A 42 -17.65 -20.20 3.34
CA PRO A 42 -16.22 -20.22 3.63
C PRO A 42 -15.62 -21.63 3.51
N ASP A 43 -14.37 -21.70 3.08
CA ASP A 43 -13.54 -22.88 3.07
C ASP A 43 -12.27 -22.71 3.92
N ALA A 44 -11.30 -23.61 3.75
CA ALA A 44 -10.08 -23.61 4.55
C ALA A 44 -9.19 -22.37 4.31
N LEU A 45 -9.27 -21.73 3.12
CA LEU A 45 -8.49 -20.54 2.79
C LEU A 45 -8.95 -19.32 3.58
N ASP A 46 -10.25 -19.23 3.93
CA ASP A 46 -10.80 -18.12 4.71
C ASP A 46 -10.30 -18.07 6.17
N SER A 47 -9.57 -19.10 6.60
CA SER A 47 -8.88 -19.14 7.90
C SER A 47 -7.41 -18.70 7.82
N VAL A 48 -6.91 -18.35 6.63
CA VAL A 48 -5.55 -17.85 6.39
C VAL A 48 -5.60 -16.33 6.36
N SER A 49 -4.69 -15.67 7.09
CA SER A 49 -4.63 -14.20 7.09
C SER A 49 -4.25 -13.66 5.71
N ALA A 50 -4.92 -12.60 5.28
CA ALA A 50 -4.60 -11.82 4.09
C ALA A 50 -3.68 -10.63 4.39
N ASP A 51 -3.16 -10.52 5.61
CA ASP A 51 -2.18 -9.50 5.99
C ASP A 51 -0.95 -9.59 5.08
N ALA A 52 -0.47 -8.42 4.65
CA ALA A 52 0.79 -8.29 3.93
C ALA A 52 1.86 -7.66 4.84
N ALA A 53 3.10 -8.06 4.67
CA ALA A 53 4.26 -7.50 5.36
C ALA A 53 4.67 -6.12 4.83
N ALA A 54 4.31 -5.76 3.58
CA ALA A 54 4.69 -4.49 2.99
C ALA A 54 3.73 -4.01 1.88
N CYS A 55 3.68 -2.69 1.67
CA CYS A 55 2.96 -2.05 0.58
C CYS A 55 3.88 -1.21 -0.32
N GLY A 56 3.74 -1.35 -1.65
CA GLY A 56 4.42 -0.49 -2.64
C GLY A 56 3.46 0.41 -3.40
N MET A 57 3.58 1.73 -3.21
CA MET A 57 2.79 2.76 -3.89
C MET A 57 3.60 3.46 -4.98
N ILE A 58 3.46 2.98 -6.22
CA ILE A 58 4.18 3.55 -7.37
C ILE A 58 3.26 4.53 -8.11
N TYR A 59 3.56 5.82 -8.00
CA TYR A 59 2.71 6.96 -8.41
C TYR A 59 1.24 6.74 -8.00
N ALA A 60 1.05 6.38 -6.74
CA ALA A 60 -0.21 6.02 -6.12
C ALA A 60 -0.31 6.55 -4.67
N PHE A 61 -1.47 6.38 -4.06
CA PHE A 61 -1.79 6.78 -2.69
C PHE A 61 -2.89 5.86 -2.11
N TYR A 62 -3.06 5.83 -0.80
CA TYR A 62 -4.27 5.27 -0.19
C TYR A 62 -5.46 6.17 -0.50
N SER A 63 -6.62 5.56 -0.79
CA SER A 63 -7.97 6.14 -0.97
C SER A 63 -8.64 5.55 -2.21
N ARG A 64 -9.84 6.04 -2.50
CA ARG A 64 -10.58 5.81 -3.73
C ARG A 64 -10.00 6.61 -4.90
N LEU A 65 -10.36 6.22 -6.11
CA LEU A 65 -9.87 6.77 -7.38
C LEU A 65 -9.79 8.31 -7.38
N SER A 66 -8.64 8.83 -7.83
CA SER A 66 -8.35 10.23 -8.17
C SER A 66 -8.20 11.24 -7.01
N VAL A 67 -8.42 10.85 -5.76
CA VAL A 67 -8.20 11.73 -4.59
C VAL A 67 -7.54 10.96 -3.46
N GLY A 68 -6.29 11.27 -3.12
CA GLY A 68 -5.60 10.68 -1.98
C GLY A 68 -6.23 11.09 -0.65
N THR A 69 -6.36 10.13 0.27
CA THR A 69 -6.94 10.41 1.60
C THR A 69 -5.89 11.08 2.47
N THR A 70 -6.34 11.99 3.33
CA THR A 70 -5.55 12.55 4.43
C THR A 70 -6.21 12.28 5.78
N ASP A 71 -7.19 11.36 5.81
CA ASP A 71 -7.85 10.93 7.03
C ASP A 71 -6.94 10.00 7.84
N VAL A 72 -6.19 10.61 8.75
CA VAL A 72 -5.22 9.94 9.62
C VAL A 72 -5.87 8.87 10.50
N GLU A 73 -7.09 9.10 10.99
CA GLU A 73 -7.76 8.12 11.86
C GLU A 73 -8.20 6.90 11.05
N ALA A 74 -8.70 7.10 9.83
CA ALA A 74 -9.04 6.00 8.94
C ALA A 74 -7.80 5.17 8.56
N LEU A 75 -6.68 5.83 8.25
CA LEU A 75 -5.41 5.15 7.95
C LEU A 75 -4.88 4.37 9.16
N ARG A 76 -4.98 4.95 10.36
CA ARG A 76 -4.54 4.28 11.61
C ARG A 76 -5.40 3.08 11.94
N ALA A 77 -6.71 3.16 11.71
CA ALA A 77 -7.63 2.07 11.96
C ALA A 77 -7.38 0.85 11.06
N GLY A 78 -6.71 1.04 9.92
CA GLY A 78 -6.40 -0.03 8.97
C GLY A 78 -5.12 -0.81 9.26
N ASP A 79 -4.43 -0.57 10.39
CA ASP A 79 -3.22 -1.31 10.82
C ASP A 79 -2.21 -1.59 9.69
N LEU A 80 -1.97 -0.58 8.87
CA LEU A 80 -1.30 -0.72 7.57
C LEU A 80 0.17 -1.16 7.73
N PRO A 81 0.68 -2.04 6.85
CA PRO A 81 2.08 -2.44 6.87
C PRO A 81 3.01 -1.29 6.45
N PRO A 82 4.34 -1.43 6.66
CA PRO A 82 5.32 -0.52 6.09
C PRO A 82 5.08 -0.23 4.59
N THR A 83 5.16 1.05 4.21
CA THR A 83 4.78 1.50 2.86
C THR A 83 5.88 2.28 2.16
N PHE A 84 6.24 1.84 0.96
CA PHE A 84 7.15 2.53 0.07
C PHE A 84 6.40 3.40 -0.93
N TYR A 85 6.66 4.70 -0.93
CA TYR A 85 6.12 5.64 -1.91
C TYR A 85 7.15 5.99 -2.96
N CYS A 86 6.83 5.80 -4.24
CA CYS A 86 7.65 6.28 -5.35
C CYS A 86 6.85 7.23 -6.22
N TYR A 87 7.29 8.47 -6.41
CA TYR A 87 6.54 9.46 -7.18
C TYR A 87 7.43 10.44 -7.94
N GLY A 88 6.93 10.94 -9.07
CA GLY A 88 7.63 11.91 -9.91
C GLY A 88 7.24 13.36 -9.60
N THR A 89 8.17 14.30 -9.69
CA THR A 89 7.93 15.72 -9.38
C THR A 89 7.07 16.47 -10.40
N GLU A 90 6.90 15.93 -11.61
CA GLU A 90 6.03 16.48 -12.66
C GLU A 90 4.67 15.77 -12.74
N ASP A 91 4.40 14.87 -11.81
CA ASP A 91 3.12 14.18 -11.73
C ASP A 91 1.99 15.16 -11.34
N PRO A 92 0.84 15.20 -12.05
CA PRO A 92 -0.30 16.03 -11.66
C PRO A 92 -0.81 15.75 -10.23
N PHE A 93 -0.56 14.55 -9.70
CA PHE A 93 -0.92 14.15 -8.34
C PHE A 93 0.20 14.33 -7.32
N TYR A 94 1.35 14.91 -7.69
CA TYR A 94 2.54 15.03 -6.84
C TYR A 94 2.25 15.50 -5.41
N ARG A 95 1.47 16.58 -5.27
CA ARG A 95 1.08 17.11 -3.95
C ARG A 95 0.18 16.18 -3.16
N GLN A 96 -0.62 15.35 -3.82
CA GLN A 96 -1.46 14.35 -3.17
C GLN A 96 -0.62 13.18 -2.66
N PHE A 97 0.41 12.75 -3.38
CA PHE A 97 1.33 11.72 -2.88
C PHE A 97 2.03 12.19 -1.60
N LEU A 98 2.54 13.42 -1.59
CA LEU A 98 3.15 14.02 -0.40
C LEU A 98 2.17 14.04 0.77
N ALA A 99 0.97 14.59 0.56
CA ALA A 99 -0.03 14.70 1.62
C ALA A 99 -0.52 13.34 2.14
N ASN A 100 -0.65 12.35 1.27
CA ASN A 100 -1.06 11.00 1.67
C ASN A 100 0.04 10.29 2.47
N ALA A 101 1.29 10.38 2.03
CA ALA A 101 2.42 9.82 2.77
C ALA A 101 2.61 10.52 4.13
N ASP A 102 2.40 11.84 4.21
CA ASP A 102 2.42 12.59 5.48
C ASP A 102 1.31 12.09 6.42
N ALA A 103 0.11 11.82 5.87
CA ALA A 103 -1.00 11.28 6.65
C ALA A 103 -0.75 9.84 7.12
N ALA A 104 -0.11 8.99 6.30
CA ALA A 104 0.27 7.64 6.66
C ALA A 104 1.32 7.63 7.80
N GLU A 105 2.35 8.47 7.71
CA GLU A 105 3.32 8.66 8.81
C GLU A 105 2.63 9.15 10.09
N ALA A 106 1.72 10.13 9.98
CA ALA A 106 0.95 10.61 11.13
C ALA A 106 0.01 9.54 11.72
N ALA A 107 -0.43 8.58 10.91
CA ALA A 107 -1.20 7.43 11.37
C ALA A 107 -0.35 6.41 12.14
N GLY A 108 0.97 6.47 12.01
CA GLY A 108 1.92 5.55 12.64
C GLY A 108 2.50 4.50 11.69
N VAL A 109 2.22 4.61 10.39
CA VAL A 109 2.76 3.70 9.37
C VAL A 109 4.24 4.01 9.14
N PRO A 110 5.14 3.00 9.16
CA PRO A 110 6.51 3.18 8.70
C PRO A 110 6.53 3.48 7.20
N VAL A 111 7.08 4.63 6.81
CA VAL A 111 7.07 5.08 5.40
C VAL A 111 8.48 5.28 4.88
N GLU A 112 8.75 4.74 3.69
CA GLU A 112 9.93 5.03 2.88
C GLU A 112 9.49 5.83 1.64
N ARG A 113 10.27 6.84 1.23
CA ARG A 113 9.88 7.74 0.13
C ARG A 113 11.00 7.94 -0.88
N LEU A 114 10.70 7.66 -2.14
CA LEU A 114 11.57 7.93 -3.26
C LEU A 114 10.94 8.92 -4.25
N GLN A 115 11.51 10.12 -4.32
CA GLN A 115 11.13 11.14 -5.27
C GLN A 115 11.98 11.06 -6.54
N LEU A 116 11.33 11.07 -7.69
CA LEU A 116 11.96 11.08 -9.01
C LEU A 116 11.85 12.48 -9.64
N GLU A 117 12.99 13.14 -9.83
CA GLU A 117 13.03 14.50 -10.41
C GLU A 117 12.65 14.52 -11.89
N ASN A 118 11.97 15.58 -12.33
CA ASN A 118 11.54 15.82 -13.71
C ASN A 118 10.81 14.61 -14.34
N THR A 119 10.04 13.90 -13.52
CA THR A 119 9.41 12.64 -13.90
C THR A 119 7.89 12.78 -13.87
N PRO A 120 7.17 12.49 -14.97
CA PRO A 120 5.72 12.59 -15.03
C PRO A 120 5.03 11.31 -14.51
N HIS A 121 3.70 11.35 -14.43
CA HIS A 121 2.88 10.17 -14.12
C HIS A 121 3.11 9.05 -15.14
N GLY A 122 3.08 7.80 -14.67
CA GLY A 122 3.22 6.64 -15.55
C GLY A 122 4.66 6.37 -16.00
N PHE A 123 5.65 6.67 -15.15
CA PHE A 123 7.06 6.39 -15.43
C PHE A 123 7.40 4.88 -15.52
N GLY A 124 6.48 4.00 -15.12
CA GLY A 124 6.66 2.55 -15.21
C GLY A 124 7.95 2.09 -14.52
N VAL A 125 8.84 1.45 -15.27
CA VAL A 125 10.13 0.94 -14.76
C VAL A 125 11.29 1.95 -14.85
N GLN A 126 11.02 3.17 -15.32
CA GLN A 126 12.03 4.22 -15.49
C GLN A 126 12.33 4.94 -14.16
N GLY A 127 13.45 5.64 -14.10
CA GLY A 127 13.83 6.43 -12.92
C GLY A 127 14.61 5.66 -11.84
N GLY A 128 14.91 4.38 -12.08
CA GLY A 128 15.85 3.62 -11.23
C GLY A 128 15.31 3.25 -9.85
N TRP A 129 14.00 3.31 -9.64
CA TRP A 129 13.36 3.05 -8.34
C TRP A 129 13.29 1.57 -7.96
N ILE A 130 13.39 0.65 -8.93
CA ILE A 130 13.22 -0.78 -8.69
C ILE A 130 14.27 -1.31 -7.72
N SER A 131 15.53 -0.94 -7.87
CA SER A 131 16.60 -1.45 -6.98
C SER A 131 16.50 -0.91 -5.55
N PRO A 132 16.21 0.39 -5.31
CA PRO A 132 15.85 0.87 -3.98
C PRO A 132 14.63 0.17 -3.37
N TYR A 133 13.58 -0.07 -4.16
CA TYR A 133 12.38 -0.77 -3.69
C TYR A 133 12.68 -2.23 -3.31
N ASP A 134 13.45 -2.94 -4.13
CA ASP A 134 13.88 -4.32 -3.88
C ASP A 134 14.74 -4.44 -2.60
N ALA A 135 15.68 -3.51 -2.41
CA ALA A 135 16.50 -3.45 -1.20
C ALA A 135 15.64 -3.20 0.05
N TRP A 136 14.75 -2.19 0.00
CA TRP A 136 13.83 -1.90 1.09
C TRP A 136 12.93 -3.09 1.41
N LEU A 137 12.36 -3.73 0.38
CA LEU A 137 11.46 -4.87 0.57
C LEU A 137 12.19 -6.08 1.18
N SER A 138 13.43 -6.34 0.74
CA SER A 138 14.27 -7.40 1.30
C SER A 138 14.55 -7.17 2.78
N GLU A 139 14.83 -5.92 3.18
CA GLU A 139 15.05 -5.57 4.60
C GLU A 139 13.80 -5.78 5.46
N ILE A 140 12.60 -5.51 4.92
CA ILE A 140 11.34 -5.79 5.63
C ILE A 140 11.18 -7.29 5.88
N PHE A 141 11.34 -8.11 4.85
CA PHE A 141 11.20 -9.57 4.98
C PHE A 141 12.26 -10.17 5.91
N ASP A 142 13.51 -9.70 5.84
CA ASP A 142 14.58 -10.15 6.74
C ASP A 142 14.37 -9.75 8.21
N SER A 143 13.49 -8.76 8.48
CA SER A 143 13.25 -8.21 9.81
C SER A 143 12.01 -8.76 10.52
N ASN A 144 11.19 -9.55 9.81
CA ASN A 144 9.99 -10.21 10.36
C ASN A 144 10.36 -11.51 11.09
#